data_AF-A0A378UUH3-F1
#
_entry.id   AF-A0A378UUH3-F1
#
_cell.length_a   1.000
_cell.length_b   1.000
_cell.length_c   1.000
_cell.angle_alpha   90.00
_cell.angle_beta   90.00
_cell.angle_gamma   90.00
#
_symmetry.space_group_name_H-M   'P 1'
#
loop_
_entity.id
_entity.type
_entity.pdbx_description
1 polymer ?
#
loop_
_entity_poly.entity_id
_entity_poly.type
_entity_poly.pdbx_seq_one_letter_code
_entity_poly.pdbx_strand_id
1 'polypeptide(L)'
;MSDTDHVDVLIVGAGISGIGAAYYLQREHPQRSYAILEARGVTGGTWDLFRYPGIRSDSDLHTFGYEFKPWRDEHAIATADKILAYLRETAAENGIDSHIRFHHKVLGADWDSTRSRWTVDIERTHADGRGVELVQISANWLFCGGGYYRYDQGYTPTSKAGTDSPDTSFIPSTGQRISTTPASGSS
;
A
#
# COMPACT_ATOMS: atom_id res chain seq x y z
N MET A 1 2.97 -29.85 0.99
CA MET A 1 2.49 -28.49 1.30
C MET A 1 3.71 -27.61 1.22
N SER A 2 3.80 -26.77 0.18
CA SER A 2 4.88 -25.78 0.08
C SER A 2 4.83 -24.90 1.32
N ASP A 3 5.94 -24.78 2.03
CA ASP A 3 6.05 -23.95 3.23
C ASP A 3 5.71 -22.51 2.84
N THR A 4 4.54 -22.03 3.26
CA THR A 4 4.09 -20.66 2.99
C THR A 4 5.02 -19.74 3.77
N ASP A 5 5.74 -18.87 3.05
CA ASP A 5 6.64 -17.90 3.66
C ASP A 5 5.93 -17.11 4.78
N HIS A 6 6.60 -16.89 5.91
CA HIS A 6 5.99 -16.36 7.13
C HIS A 6 6.79 -15.20 7.71
N VAL A 7 6.09 -14.16 8.14
CA VAL A 7 6.66 -13.01 8.86
C VAL A 7 5.80 -12.64 10.08
N ASP A 8 6.39 -12.05 11.11
CA ASP A 8 5.61 -11.55 12.24
C ASP A 8 4.68 -10.41 11.81
N VAL A 9 5.18 -9.49 10.99
CA VAL A 9 4.44 -8.32 10.50
C VAL A 9 4.58 -8.20 8.97
N LEU A 10 3.45 -8.18 8.28
CA LEU A 10 3.41 -7.88 6.85
C LEU A 10 2.86 -6.47 6.64
N ILE A 11 3.64 -5.63 5.96
CA ILE A 11 3.29 -4.26 5.62
C ILE A 11 2.93 -4.21 4.13
N VAL A 12 1.78 -3.66 3.77
CA VAL A 12 1.36 -3.49 2.38
C VAL A 12 1.56 -2.04 1.95
N GLY A 13 2.43 -1.81 0.98
CA GLY A 13 2.77 -0.51 0.40
C GLY A 13 4.10 0.05 0.90
N ALA A 14 5.02 0.35 -0.01
CA ALA A 14 6.32 0.97 0.29
C ALA A 14 6.28 2.50 0.06
N GLY A 15 5.23 3.14 0.58
CA GLY A 15 5.07 4.59 0.65
C GLY A 15 5.49 5.15 2.01
N ILE A 16 5.11 6.41 2.29
CA ILE A 16 5.46 7.12 3.54
C ILE A 16 5.01 6.32 4.78
N SER A 17 3.76 5.85 4.79
CA SER A 17 3.22 5.10 5.93
C SER A 17 3.93 3.77 6.14
N GLY A 18 4.26 3.05 5.06
CA GLY A 18 4.94 1.75 5.15
C GLY A 18 6.39 1.87 5.63
N ILE A 19 7.14 2.86 5.10
CA ILE A 19 8.53 3.13 5.52
C ILE A 19 8.56 3.59 6.98
N GLY A 20 7.65 4.49 7.37
CA GLY A 20 7.54 4.94 8.76
C GLY A 20 7.20 3.81 9.73
N ALA A 21 6.23 2.95 9.38
CA ALA A 21 5.86 1.79 10.18
C ALA A 21 7.04 0.81 10.33
N ALA A 22 7.79 0.54 9.26
CA ALA A 22 8.95 -0.33 9.31
C ALA A 22 10.06 0.22 10.20
N TYR A 23 10.34 1.53 10.14
CA TYR A 23 11.31 2.17 11.03
C TYR A 23 10.96 1.97 12.50
N TYR A 24 9.72 2.28 12.90
CA TYR A 24 9.29 2.10 14.28
C TYR A 24 9.28 0.62 14.70
N LEU A 25 8.88 -0.27 13.80
CA LEU A 25 8.90 -1.71 14.06
C LEU A 25 10.32 -2.23 14.32
N GLN A 26 11.30 -1.86 13.48
CA GLN A 26 12.70 -2.24 13.71
C GLN A 26 13.23 -1.68 15.04
N ARG A 27 12.88 -0.42 15.34
CA ARG A 27 13.37 0.29 16.54
C ARG A 27 12.78 -0.29 17.83
N GLU A 28 11.48 -0.56 17.86
CA GLU A 28 10.75 -0.92 19.07
C GLU A 28 10.62 -2.45 19.25
N HIS A 29 10.70 -3.19 18.14
CA HIS A 29 10.56 -4.64 18.12
C HIS A 29 11.62 -5.31 17.22
N PRO A 30 12.93 -5.14 17.51
CA PRO A 30 14.03 -5.59 16.65
C PRO A 30 14.11 -7.11 16.42
N GLN A 31 13.43 -7.89 17.26
CA GLN A 31 13.39 -9.35 17.15
C GLN A 31 12.27 -9.85 16.22
N ARG A 32 11.37 -8.96 15.75
CA ARG A 32 10.24 -9.32 14.89
C ARG A 32 10.64 -9.29 13.43
N SER A 33 10.37 -10.37 12.74
CA SER A 33 10.52 -10.46 11.29
C SER A 33 9.44 -9.64 10.58
N TYR A 34 9.80 -8.95 9.51
CA TYR A 34 8.82 -8.24 8.71
C TYR A 34 9.22 -8.16 7.24
N ALA A 35 8.20 -7.95 6.40
CA ALA A 35 8.35 -7.66 4.99
C ALA A 35 7.39 -6.54 4.57
N ILE A 36 7.80 -5.76 3.57
CA ILE A 36 6.96 -4.74 2.92
C ILE A 36 6.67 -5.23 1.51
N LEU A 37 5.39 -5.32 1.12
CA LEU A 37 5.00 -5.66 -0.24
C LEU A 37 4.66 -4.40 -1.01
N GLU A 38 5.28 -4.21 -2.17
CA GLU A 38 4.97 -3.12 -3.09
C GLU A 38 4.65 -3.70 -4.47
N ALA A 39 3.52 -3.30 -5.04
CA ALA A 39 3.07 -3.81 -6.33
C ALA A 39 3.98 -3.36 -7.48
N ARG A 40 4.65 -2.21 -7.33
CA ARG A 40 5.53 -1.62 -8.35
C ARG A 40 6.97 -2.10 -8.21
N GLY A 41 7.76 -1.85 -9.25
CA GLY A 41 9.22 -2.04 -9.26
C GLY A 41 10.00 -0.92 -8.57
N VAL A 42 9.31 0.06 -7.96
CA VAL A 42 9.92 1.23 -7.33
C VAL A 42 9.18 1.58 -6.04
N THR A 43 9.92 2.07 -5.04
CA THR A 43 9.34 2.65 -3.81
C THR A 43 8.70 4.00 -4.12
N GLY A 44 7.69 4.38 -3.32
CA GLY A 44 7.10 5.71 -3.41
C GLY A 44 5.61 5.84 -3.19
N GLY A 45 4.81 4.76 -3.19
CA GLY A 45 3.36 4.89 -3.12
C GLY A 45 2.80 5.82 -4.22
N THR A 46 1.74 6.57 -3.95
CA THR A 46 1.03 7.46 -4.89
C THR A 46 1.92 8.45 -5.69
N TRP A 47 3.13 8.74 -5.20
CA TRP A 47 4.00 9.81 -5.73
C TRP A 47 4.67 9.51 -7.07
N ASP A 48 4.75 8.25 -7.50
CA ASP A 48 5.26 7.90 -8.84
C ASP A 48 4.26 8.26 -9.98
N LEU A 49 2.98 8.44 -9.64
CA LEU A 49 1.90 8.72 -10.61
C LEU A 49 1.58 10.22 -10.78
N PHE A 50 2.19 11.10 -9.98
CA PHE A 50 2.04 12.56 -10.14
C PHE A 50 3.01 13.16 -11.17
N ARG A 51 3.14 12.51 -12.33
CA ARG A 51 3.83 13.07 -13.52
C ARG A 51 2.88 13.82 -14.47
N TYR A 52 1.86 14.49 -13.91
CA TYR A 52 1.11 15.51 -14.63
C TYR A 52 1.58 16.91 -14.19
N PRO A 53 1.81 17.87 -15.10
CA PRO A 53 2.29 19.20 -14.72
C PRO A 53 1.32 19.87 -13.74
N GLY A 54 1.79 20.20 -12.52
CA GLY A 54 1.09 21.11 -11.61
C GLY A 54 0.42 20.50 -10.36
N ILE A 55 0.63 19.23 -10.03
CA ILE A 55 0.11 18.70 -8.75
C ILE A 55 0.94 19.19 -7.57
N ARG A 56 0.23 19.70 -6.56
CA ARG A 56 0.74 20.24 -5.30
C ARG A 56 0.17 19.40 -4.16
N SER A 57 0.98 19.08 -3.16
CA SER A 57 0.44 18.63 -1.87
C SER A 57 -0.22 19.83 -1.20
N ASP A 58 -1.43 19.66 -0.71
CA ASP A 58 -2.18 20.63 0.09
C ASP A 58 -1.73 20.63 1.57
N SER A 59 -0.76 19.79 1.92
CA SER A 59 -0.16 19.70 3.24
C SER A 59 1.20 20.41 3.26
N ASP A 60 1.39 21.36 4.16
CA ASP A 60 2.66 22.08 4.34
C ASP A 60 3.83 21.08 4.51
N LEU A 61 4.79 21.13 3.57
CA LEU A 61 5.85 20.14 3.42
C LEU A 61 6.90 20.11 4.56
N HIS A 62 6.89 21.09 5.47
CA HIS A 62 7.62 20.97 6.73
C HIS A 62 7.07 19.85 7.64
N THR A 63 5.82 19.44 7.45
CA THR A 63 5.14 18.34 8.17
C THR A 63 5.44 16.97 7.55
N PHE A 64 6.12 16.94 6.40
CA PHE A 64 6.29 15.73 5.60
C PHE A 64 7.48 14.87 6.02
N GLY A 65 8.45 15.48 6.72
CA GLY A 65 9.59 14.76 7.28
C GLY A 65 9.18 13.89 8.45
N TYR A 66 9.74 12.69 8.54
CA TYR A 66 9.67 11.90 9.75
C TYR A 66 10.36 12.63 10.91
N GLU A 67 9.86 12.44 12.14
CA GLU A 67 10.54 12.91 13.35
C GLU A 67 12.02 12.45 13.40
N PHE A 68 12.26 11.21 12.98
CA PHE A 68 13.58 10.60 12.94
C PHE A 68 14.43 10.98 11.72
N LYS A 69 13.84 11.62 10.71
CA LYS A 69 14.57 12.13 9.53
C LYS A 69 13.91 13.41 9.04
N PRO A 70 14.26 14.58 9.62
CA PRO A 70 13.67 15.84 9.21
C PRO A 70 13.91 16.13 7.72
N TRP A 71 12.91 16.73 7.07
CA TRP A 71 13.06 17.25 5.72
C TRP A 71 13.97 18.48 5.72
N ARG A 72 15.02 18.49 4.87
CA ARG A 72 16.05 19.53 4.86
C ARG A 72 16.08 20.38 3.59
N ASP A 73 15.27 20.07 2.58
CA ASP A 73 15.23 20.85 1.34
C ASP A 73 14.54 22.20 1.60
N GLU A 74 15.19 23.27 1.17
CA GLU A 74 14.78 24.67 1.37
C GLU A 74 13.51 25.02 0.56
N HIS A 75 13.20 24.23 -0.46
CA HIS A 75 11.99 24.41 -1.24
C HIS A 75 10.82 23.69 -0.57
N ALA A 76 9.97 24.47 0.09
CA ALA A 76 8.71 24.02 0.69
C ALA A 76 7.68 23.48 -0.33
N ILE A 77 7.98 23.50 -1.63
CA ILE A 77 7.23 22.79 -2.67
C ILE A 77 8.16 21.69 -3.21
N ALA A 78 8.14 20.52 -2.57
CA ALA A 78 8.87 19.39 -3.10
C ALA A 78 8.11 18.82 -4.30
N THR A 79 8.81 18.75 -5.42
CA THR A 79 8.36 17.99 -6.58
C THR A 79 8.34 16.48 -6.23
N ALA A 80 7.53 15.70 -6.93
CA ALA A 80 7.33 14.28 -6.61
C ALA A 80 8.66 13.48 -6.57
N ASP A 81 9.60 13.80 -7.45
CA ASP A 81 10.95 13.25 -7.47
C ASP A 81 11.74 13.50 -6.18
N LYS A 82 11.61 14.68 -5.56
CA LYS A 82 12.25 14.98 -4.27
C LYS A 82 11.66 14.14 -3.14
N ILE A 83 10.34 13.98 -3.10
CA ILE A 83 9.66 13.14 -2.09
C ILE A 83 10.12 11.67 -2.26
N LEU A 84 10.17 11.18 -3.50
CA LEU A 84 10.64 9.83 -3.79
C LEU A 84 12.12 9.64 -3.41
N ALA A 85 12.98 10.62 -3.68
CA ALA A 85 14.38 10.60 -3.29
C ALA A 85 14.53 10.52 -1.77
N TYR A 86 13.82 11.39 -1.05
CA TYR A 86 13.81 11.39 0.41
C TYR A 86 13.34 10.04 0.99
N LEU A 87 12.26 9.45 0.46
CA LEU A 87 11.78 8.14 0.94
C LEU A 87 12.79 7.02 0.66
N ARG A 88 13.43 7.02 -0.51
CA ARG A 88 14.47 6.05 -0.86
C ARG A 88 15.69 6.17 0.04
N GLU A 89 16.14 7.41 0.26
CA GLU A 89 17.23 7.70 1.18
C GLU A 89 16.88 7.25 2.61
N THR A 90 15.67 7.56 3.08
CA THR A 90 15.18 7.12 4.40
C THR A 90 15.19 5.60 4.51
N ALA A 91 14.69 4.90 3.50
CA ALA A 91 14.64 3.44 3.52
C ALA A 91 16.06 2.85 3.53
N ALA A 92 16.97 3.34 2.69
CA ALA A 92 18.34 2.86 2.59
C ALA A 92 19.15 3.11 3.87
N GLU A 93 19.06 4.31 4.46
CA GLU A 93 19.79 4.66 5.69
C GLU A 93 19.41 3.77 6.88
N ASN A 94 18.19 3.25 6.89
CA ASN A 94 17.66 2.39 7.95
C ASN A 94 17.62 0.91 7.55
N GLY A 95 18.21 0.53 6.41
CA GLY A 95 18.20 -0.84 5.89
C GLY A 95 16.79 -1.41 5.67
N ILE A 96 15.78 -0.55 5.49
CA ILE A 96 14.39 -0.97 5.26
C ILE A 96 14.23 -1.49 3.83
N ASP A 97 15.02 -1.00 2.90
CA ASP A 97 15.01 -1.37 1.48
C ASP A 97 15.23 -2.89 1.26
N SER A 98 16.07 -3.54 2.07
CA SER A 98 16.27 -4.99 2.01
C SER A 98 15.05 -5.81 2.43
N HIS A 99 14.06 -5.18 3.09
CA HIS A 99 12.80 -5.82 3.49
C HIS A 99 11.65 -5.54 2.50
N ILE A 100 11.89 -4.74 1.46
CA ILE A 100 10.88 -4.42 0.46
C ILE A 100 10.90 -5.45 -0.66
N ARG A 101 9.73 -6.06 -0.89
CA ARG A 101 9.47 -6.99 -1.99
C ARG A 101 8.66 -6.26 -3.05
N PHE A 102 9.37 -5.77 -4.07
CA PHE A 102 8.78 -5.14 -5.24
C PHE A 102 8.07 -6.15 -6.14
N HIS A 103 7.18 -5.67 -6.99
CA HIS A 103 6.38 -6.50 -7.89
C HIS A 103 5.47 -7.51 -7.17
N HIS A 104 5.12 -7.26 -5.91
CA HIS A 104 4.22 -8.08 -5.11
C HIS A 104 2.91 -7.32 -4.88
N LYS A 105 1.92 -7.58 -5.73
CA LYS A 105 0.60 -6.97 -5.62
C LYS A 105 -0.30 -7.86 -4.75
N VAL A 106 -0.72 -7.34 -3.60
CA VAL A 106 -1.68 -8.04 -2.73
C VAL A 106 -3.05 -8.09 -3.41
N LEU A 107 -3.64 -9.28 -3.48
CA LEU A 107 -4.96 -9.54 -4.05
C LEU A 107 -6.05 -9.63 -2.97
N GLY A 108 -5.70 -10.21 -1.82
CA GLY A 108 -6.62 -10.45 -0.72
C GLY A 108 -5.89 -10.92 0.53
N ALA A 109 -6.57 -10.87 1.67
CA ALA A 109 -6.07 -11.36 2.94
C ALA A 109 -7.19 -11.99 3.74
N ASP A 110 -6.96 -13.18 4.26
CA ASP A 110 -7.91 -13.96 5.05
C ASP A 110 -7.36 -14.25 6.44
N TRP A 111 -8.20 -14.09 7.45
CA TRP A 111 -7.84 -14.42 8.84
C TRP A 111 -8.24 -15.85 9.19
N ASP A 112 -7.26 -16.66 9.59
CA ASP A 112 -7.46 -17.99 10.16
C ASP A 112 -7.51 -17.88 11.69
N SER A 113 -8.71 -17.96 12.26
CA SER A 113 -8.91 -17.89 13.71
C SER A 113 -8.34 -19.10 14.45
N THR A 114 -8.23 -20.25 13.81
CA THR A 114 -7.69 -21.47 14.44
C THR A 114 -6.19 -21.39 14.63
N ARG A 115 -5.50 -20.73 13.68
CA ARG A 115 -4.05 -20.54 13.71
C ARG A 115 -3.63 -19.16 14.21
N SER A 116 -4.58 -18.25 14.38
CA SER A 116 -4.36 -16.83 14.71
C SER A 116 -3.37 -16.17 13.73
N ARG A 117 -3.61 -16.36 12.43
CA ARG A 117 -2.72 -15.86 11.36
C ARG A 117 -3.51 -15.31 10.18
N TRP A 118 -2.96 -14.27 9.57
CA TRP A 118 -3.32 -13.84 8.23
C TRP A 118 -2.68 -14.74 7.19
N THR A 119 -3.42 -15.05 6.13
CA THR A 119 -2.89 -15.58 4.87
C THR A 119 -3.17 -14.54 3.80
N VAL A 120 -2.15 -14.12 3.07
CA VAL A 120 -2.22 -13.03 2.09
C VAL A 120 -1.89 -13.58 0.72
N ASP A 121 -2.85 -13.43 -0.20
CA ASP A 121 -2.71 -13.81 -1.59
C ASP A 121 -2.05 -12.69 -2.38
N ILE A 122 -1.02 -13.04 -3.14
CA ILE A 122 -0.14 -12.08 -3.80
C ILE A 122 0.07 -12.50 -5.26
N GLU A 123 -0.12 -11.54 -6.14
CA GLU A 123 0.31 -11.60 -7.53
C GLU A 123 1.75 -11.08 -7.63
N ARG A 124 2.69 -11.99 -7.87
CA ARG A 124 4.11 -11.66 -8.08
C ARG A 124 4.42 -11.56 -9.56
N THR A 125 4.81 -10.38 -10.03
CA THR A 125 5.33 -10.22 -11.39
C THR A 125 6.83 -10.54 -11.41
N HIS A 126 7.27 -11.32 -12.38
CA HIS A 126 8.70 -11.62 -12.55
C HIS A 126 9.49 -10.36 -12.92
N ALA A 127 10.76 -10.30 -12.50
CA ALA A 127 11.62 -9.14 -12.74
C ALA A 127 11.88 -8.85 -14.24
N ASP A 128 11.73 -9.86 -15.10
CA ASP A 128 11.82 -9.70 -16.56
C ASP A 128 10.50 -9.21 -17.19
N GLY A 129 9.47 -8.99 -16.39
CA GLY A 129 8.13 -8.59 -16.81
C GLY A 129 7.35 -9.67 -17.57
N ARG A 130 7.89 -10.90 -17.69
CA ARG A 130 7.34 -11.97 -18.52
C ARG A 130 6.79 -13.10 -17.67
N GLY A 131 5.79 -12.76 -16.88
CA GLY A 131 5.00 -13.74 -16.16
C GLY A 131 4.45 -13.19 -14.87
N VAL A 132 3.40 -13.84 -14.42
CA VAL A 132 2.77 -13.60 -13.13
C VAL A 132 2.63 -14.94 -12.43
N GLU A 133 2.98 -14.96 -11.16
CA GLU A 133 2.82 -16.12 -10.28
C GLU A 133 1.96 -15.73 -9.07
N LEU A 134 1.06 -16.62 -8.67
CA LEU A 134 0.31 -16.47 -7.44
C LEU A 134 1.09 -17.12 -6.29
N VAL A 135 1.44 -16.31 -5.30
CA VAL A 135 2.15 -16.75 -4.09
C VAL A 135 1.35 -16.37 -2.86
N GLN A 136 1.58 -17.08 -1.76
CA GLN A 136 0.98 -16.78 -0.47
C GLN A 136 2.05 -16.46 0.56
N ILE A 137 1.77 -15.48 1.42
CA ILE A 137 2.57 -15.19 2.62
C ILE A 137 1.63 -15.23 3.82
N SER A 138 2.09 -15.80 4.92
CA SER A 138 1.36 -15.75 6.19
C SER A 138 1.96 -14.73 7.15
N ALA A 139 1.13 -14.13 8.00
CA ALA A 139 1.60 -13.17 8.98
C ALA A 139 0.81 -13.18 10.30
N ASN A 140 1.44 -12.79 11.40
CA ASN A 140 0.72 -12.60 12.67
C ASN A 140 -0.03 -11.26 12.67
N TRP A 141 0.56 -10.23 12.05
CA TRP A 141 -0.03 -8.89 11.91
C TRP A 141 0.04 -8.41 10.46
N LEU A 142 -1.00 -7.69 10.04
CA LEU A 142 -1.10 -7.07 8.73
C LEU A 142 -1.30 -5.55 8.89
N PHE A 143 -0.41 -4.76 8.30
CA PHE A 143 -0.48 -3.29 8.29
C PHE A 143 -0.72 -2.78 6.86
N CYS A 144 -1.88 -2.18 6.62
CA CYS A 144 -2.25 -1.66 5.30
C CYS A 144 -1.82 -0.20 5.15
N GLY A 145 -0.64 0.02 4.56
CA GLY A 145 -0.07 1.33 4.23
C GLY A 145 -0.26 1.76 2.76
N GLY A 146 -1.10 1.07 1.99
CA GLY A 146 -1.29 1.25 0.54
C GLY A 146 -1.94 2.58 0.11
N GLY A 147 -2.32 3.43 1.06
CA GLY A 147 -3.04 4.68 0.80
C GLY A 147 -4.55 4.48 0.57
N TYR A 148 -5.28 5.58 0.64
CA TYR A 148 -6.75 5.63 0.67
C TYR A 148 -7.44 5.38 -0.69
N TYR A 149 -6.68 5.17 -1.77
CA TYR A 149 -7.21 5.11 -3.13
C TYR A 149 -7.04 3.72 -3.74
N ARG A 150 -8.14 3.18 -4.29
CA ARG A 150 -8.09 2.06 -5.22
C ARG A 150 -7.65 2.59 -6.59
N TYR A 151 -6.52 2.10 -7.09
CA TYR A 151 -5.83 2.61 -8.28
C TYR A 151 -6.08 1.80 -9.55
N ASP A 152 -6.95 0.78 -9.49
CA ASP A 152 -7.33 -0.06 -10.62
C ASP A 152 -8.56 0.45 -11.40
N GLN A 153 -9.29 1.45 -10.87
CA GLN A 153 -10.34 2.17 -11.61
C GLN A 153 -10.35 3.67 -11.30
N GLY A 154 -10.07 4.49 -12.31
CA GLY A 154 -10.37 5.92 -12.25
C GLY A 154 -11.89 6.15 -12.25
N TYR A 155 -12.40 6.94 -11.30
CA TYR A 155 -13.79 7.37 -11.31
C TYR A 155 -14.02 8.30 -12.51
N THR A 156 -14.81 7.86 -13.50
CA THR A 156 -15.31 8.71 -14.58
C THR A 156 -16.67 9.27 -14.16
N PRO A 157 -16.81 10.59 -13.95
CA PRO A 157 -18.09 11.18 -13.60
C PRO A 157 -19.02 11.13 -14.82
N THR A 158 -20.11 10.37 -14.74
CA THR A 158 -21.18 10.44 -15.76
C THR A 158 -22.13 11.56 -15.39
N SER A 159 -22.07 12.68 -16.11
CA SER A 159 -23.12 13.68 -16.11
C SER A 159 -24.36 13.10 -16.82
N LYS A 160 -25.56 13.27 -16.25
CA LYS A 160 -26.82 13.17 -17.00
C LYS A 160 -27.58 14.47 -16.85
N ALA A 161 -27.28 15.42 -17.74
CA ALA A 161 -28.30 16.36 -18.20
C ALA A 161 -29.20 15.61 -19.20
N GLY A 162 -30.51 15.78 -19.08
CA GLY A 162 -31.51 15.08 -19.88
C GLY A 162 -31.52 15.53 -21.34
N THR A 163 -31.71 14.52 -22.20
CA THR A 163 -32.41 14.49 -23.49
C THR A 163 -31.82 15.23 -24.70
N ASP A 164 -31.50 14.39 -25.69
CA ASP A 164 -31.16 14.58 -27.11
C ASP A 164 -29.76 15.08 -27.53
N SER A 165 -28.82 14.15 -27.30
CA SER A 165 -27.88 13.49 -28.25
C SER A 165 -26.73 14.27 -28.92
N PRO A 166 -25.54 13.65 -29.10
CA PRO A 166 -24.99 12.39 -28.52
C PRO A 166 -23.94 12.72 -27.42
N ASP A 167 -23.78 12.00 -26.30
CA ASP A 167 -23.39 10.60 -26.15
C ASP A 167 -23.50 10.19 -24.63
N THR A 168 -24.04 8.98 -24.37
CA THR A 168 -23.83 8.04 -23.22
C THR A 168 -23.82 8.52 -21.74
N SER A 169 -24.84 8.21 -20.90
CA SER A 169 -25.03 7.01 -20.00
C SER A 169 -24.17 7.06 -18.71
N PHE A 170 -24.50 6.62 -17.47
CA PHE A 170 -25.59 5.87 -16.80
C PHE A 170 -25.36 6.01 -15.26
N ILE A 171 -26.40 5.98 -14.41
CA ILE A 171 -26.33 5.83 -12.93
C ILE A 171 -26.79 4.40 -12.60
N PRO A 172 -26.14 3.66 -11.68
CA PRO A 172 -26.89 2.95 -10.61
C PRO A 172 -26.11 2.91 -9.27
N SER A 173 -26.71 3.36 -8.17
CA SER A 173 -27.47 2.58 -7.18
C SER A 173 -26.62 1.83 -6.13
N THR A 174 -26.75 2.38 -4.92
CA THR A 174 -26.52 1.85 -3.57
C THR A 174 -26.71 0.34 -3.37
N GLY A 175 -25.80 -0.29 -2.61
CA GLY A 175 -26.10 -1.50 -1.85
C GLY A 175 -24.93 -2.45 -1.65
N GLN A 176 -24.27 -2.41 -0.49
CA GLN A 176 -23.58 -3.59 0.03
C GLN A 176 -23.85 -3.76 1.52
N ARG A 177 -24.43 -4.92 1.84
CA ARG A 177 -24.78 -5.39 3.17
C ARG A 177 -23.55 -6.09 3.75
N ILE A 178 -23.11 -5.66 4.92
CA ILE A 178 -22.07 -6.33 5.70
C ILE A 178 -22.79 -7.33 6.62
N SER A 179 -22.57 -8.63 6.43
CA SER A 179 -23.05 -9.67 7.35
C SER A 179 -21.94 -10.06 8.32
N THR A 180 -22.07 -9.64 9.56
CA THR A 180 -21.32 -10.20 10.70
C THR A 180 -22.23 -11.18 11.42
N THR A 181 -21.90 -12.48 11.40
CA THR A 181 -22.57 -13.47 12.27
C THR A 181 -21.79 -13.57 13.58
N PRO A 182 -22.40 -13.30 14.75
CA PRO A 182 -21.81 -13.67 16.03
C PRO A 182 -22.08 -15.15 16.31
N ALA A 183 -21.04 -15.88 16.74
CA ALA A 183 -21.17 -17.21 17.29
C ALA A 183 -21.86 -17.14 18.66
N SER A 184 -23.03 -17.78 18.80
CA SER A 184 -23.68 -17.99 20.10
C SER A 184 -23.25 -19.33 20.68
N GLY A 185 -22.60 -19.28 21.83
CA GLY A 185 -22.27 -20.42 22.67
C GLY A 185 -23.50 -21.02 23.37
N SER A 186 -23.40 -22.32 23.64
CA SER A 186 -24.36 -23.16 24.34
C SER A 186 -24.33 -22.95 25.86
N SER A 187 -25.51 -22.94 26.49
CA SER A 187 -25.84 -23.65 27.74
C SER A 187 -27.35 -23.79 27.83
#